data_AF-C5DFI9-F1
#
_entry.id   AF-C5DFI9-F1
#
_cell.length_a   1.000
_cell.length_b   1.000
_cell.length_c   1.000
_cell.angle_alpha   90.00
_cell.angle_beta   90.00
_cell.angle_gamma   90.00
#
_symmetry.space_group_name_H-M   'P 1'
#
loop_
_entity.id
_entity.type
_entity.pdbx_description
1 polymer ?
#
loop_
_entity_poly.entity_id
_entity_poly.type
_entity_poly.pdbx_seq_one_letter_code
_entity_poly.pdbx_strand_id
1 'polypeptide(L)'
;MRSRSSDHAHTCIFILFYTNQFRPIANIADFLSKEVLMSYVEGLDPESPRLQRLIEHLPADQPRNKHALIECLRGPYYYQATDNLSRILLEGVEADLAVSNGFGFEFSGEGVLGFIKGARKKGQEDRNDLE
;
A
#
# COMPACT_ATOMS: atom_id res chain seq x y z
N MET A 1 24.59 -47.55 -14.89
CA MET A 1 23.15 -47.28 -14.76
C MET A 1 22.90 -46.56 -13.44
N ARG A 2 22.20 -45.42 -13.50
CA ARG A 2 21.45 -44.62 -12.50
C ARG A 2 21.56 -45.05 -11.02
N SER A 3 21.67 -44.15 -10.04
CA SER A 3 20.81 -42.96 -9.89
C SER A 3 21.41 -41.93 -8.94
N ARG A 4 21.43 -40.68 -9.39
CA ARG A 4 21.56 -39.45 -8.59
C ARG A 4 20.26 -39.30 -7.81
N SER A 5 20.24 -39.51 -6.51
CA SER A 5 19.08 -39.24 -5.67
C SER A 5 19.55 -38.60 -4.36
N SER A 6 18.88 -37.51 -3.98
CA SER A 6 19.04 -36.81 -2.70
C SER A 6 20.06 -35.67 -2.58
N ASP A 7 20.58 -35.14 -3.70
CA ASP A 7 20.87 -33.69 -3.79
C ASP A 7 19.56 -32.87 -3.89
N HIS A 8 18.43 -33.54 -4.17
CA HIS A 8 17.11 -32.93 -4.34
C HIS A 8 16.54 -32.34 -3.05
N ALA A 9 16.90 -32.85 -1.87
CA ALA A 9 16.40 -32.29 -0.61
C ALA A 9 16.97 -30.88 -0.35
N HIS A 10 18.23 -30.64 -0.71
CA HIS A 10 18.84 -29.31 -0.62
C HIS A 10 18.33 -28.38 -1.73
N THR A 11 18.02 -28.89 -2.91
CA THR A 11 17.37 -28.11 -3.98
C THR A 11 15.92 -27.74 -3.65
N CYS A 12 15.19 -28.56 -2.88
CA CYS A 12 13.85 -28.22 -2.39
C CYS A 12 13.86 -27.02 -1.42
N ILE A 13 14.92 -26.84 -0.62
CA ILE A 13 15.11 -25.61 0.18
C ILE A 13 15.33 -24.39 -0.72
N PHE A 14 16.00 -24.56 -1.86
CA PHE A 14 16.15 -23.53 -2.89
C PHE A 14 14.82 -23.18 -3.58
N ILE A 15 13.90 -24.13 -3.73
CA ILE A 15 12.55 -23.89 -4.30
C ILE A 15 11.62 -23.18 -3.30
N LEU A 16 11.83 -23.33 -1.98
CA LEU A 16 11.06 -22.61 -0.96
C LEU A 16 11.41 -21.11 -0.86
N PHE A 17 12.56 -20.68 -1.38
CA PHE A 17 13.01 -19.28 -1.26
C PHE A 17 12.94 -18.46 -2.56
N TYR A 18 12.91 -19.08 -3.74
CA TYR A 18 13.19 -18.36 -5.00
C TYR A 18 11.97 -17.82 -5.78
N THR A 19 10.72 -18.10 -5.39
CA THR A 19 9.55 -17.58 -6.14
C THR A 19 8.42 -17.09 -5.24
N ASN A 20 8.69 -15.97 -4.54
CA ASN A 20 7.91 -14.74 -4.69
C ASN A 20 6.42 -14.76 -4.28
N GLN A 21 6.06 -14.85 -2.97
CA GLN A 21 4.75 -14.39 -2.44
C GLN A 21 4.59 -14.28 -0.89
N PHE A 22 5.62 -14.30 -0.04
CA PHE A 22 5.43 -14.05 1.40
C PHE A 22 6.49 -13.10 1.97
N ARG A 23 6.53 -11.85 1.48
CA ARG A 23 7.08 -10.79 2.33
C ARG A 23 6.05 -10.54 3.44
N PRO A 24 6.39 -10.72 4.72
CA PRO A 24 5.49 -10.29 5.78
C PRO A 24 5.25 -8.80 5.58
N ILE A 25 3.98 -8.41 5.41
CA ILE A 25 3.61 -7.01 5.32
C ILE A 25 3.63 -6.48 6.74
N ALA A 26 4.75 -5.89 7.13
CA ALA A 26 4.96 -5.29 8.44
C ALA A 26 4.74 -3.77 8.40
N ASN A 27 4.91 -3.18 7.21
CA ASN A 27 4.71 -1.76 6.93
C ASN A 27 3.86 -1.59 5.67
N ILE A 28 3.08 -0.52 5.59
CA ILE A 28 2.29 -0.18 4.39
C ILE A 28 3.19 -0.08 3.16
N ALA A 29 4.42 0.43 3.31
CA ALA A 29 5.40 0.55 2.23
C ALA A 29 5.86 -0.81 1.66
N ASP A 30 5.71 -1.92 2.41
CA ASP A 30 6.01 -3.27 1.89
C ASP A 30 5.03 -3.70 0.79
N PHE A 31 3.82 -3.13 0.81
CA PHE A 31 2.79 -3.37 -0.18
C PHE A 31 2.71 -2.23 -1.21
N LEU A 32 2.70 -0.98 -0.75
CA LEU A 32 2.57 0.21 -1.56
C LEU A 32 3.90 0.97 -1.60
N SER A 33 4.84 0.43 -2.37
CA SER A 33 6.15 1.06 -2.54
C SER A 33 6.01 2.46 -3.16
N LYS A 34 6.97 3.33 -2.84
CA LYS A 34 7.04 4.68 -3.39
C LYS A 34 7.09 4.65 -4.91
N GLU A 35 7.83 3.72 -5.50
CA GLU A 35 7.96 3.57 -6.95
C GLU A 35 6.60 3.27 -7.60
N VAL A 36 5.83 2.34 -7.03
CA VAL A 36 4.48 2.01 -7.52
C VAL A 36 3.56 3.23 -7.45
N LEU A 37 3.60 3.96 -6.34
CA LEU A 37 2.76 5.14 -6.15
C LEU A 37 3.14 6.28 -7.10
N MET A 38 4.44 6.50 -7.29
CA MET A 38 4.99 7.50 -8.21
C MET A 38 4.62 7.18 -9.65
N SER A 39 4.83 5.94 -10.10
CA SER A 39 4.44 5.51 -11.44
C SER A 39 2.94 5.64 -11.69
N TYR A 40 2.11 5.35 -10.67
CA TYR A 40 0.66 5.56 -10.76
C TYR A 40 0.33 7.04 -11.00
N VAL A 41 0.83 7.95 -10.15
CA VAL A 41 0.54 9.38 -10.27
C VAL A 41 1.09 9.97 -11.56
N GLU A 42 2.31 9.61 -11.95
CA GLU A 42 2.92 10.05 -13.22
C GLU A 42 2.09 9.60 -14.43
N GLY A 43 1.50 8.41 -14.39
CA GLY A 43 0.63 7.86 -15.42
C GLY A 43 -0.80 8.43 -15.48
N LEU A 44 -1.24 9.22 -14.49
CA LEU A 44 -2.58 9.82 -14.51
C LEU A 44 -2.68 10.94 -15.55
N ASP A 45 -3.78 10.95 -16.30
CA ASP A 45 -4.13 12.06 -17.18
C ASP A 45 -4.33 13.36 -16.37
N PRO A 46 -3.77 14.51 -16.81
CA PRO A 46 -3.91 15.81 -16.15
C PRO A 46 -5.36 16.23 -15.86
N GLU A 47 -6.29 15.86 -16.73
CA GLU A 47 -7.71 16.20 -16.63
C GLU A 47 -8.53 15.09 -15.96
N SER A 48 -7.88 14.00 -15.50
CA SER A 48 -8.61 12.90 -14.87
C SER A 48 -9.23 13.32 -13.52
N PRO A 49 -10.50 12.95 -13.25
CA PRO A 49 -11.12 13.16 -11.94
C PRO A 49 -10.34 12.51 -10.79
N ARG A 50 -9.60 11.43 -11.09
CA ARG A 50 -8.73 10.75 -10.12
C ARG A 50 -7.58 11.63 -9.67
N LEU A 51 -6.91 12.33 -10.59
CA LEU A 51 -5.85 13.27 -10.24
C LEU A 51 -6.41 14.46 -9.43
N GLN A 52 -7.57 14.98 -9.82
CA GLN A 52 -8.21 16.11 -9.13
C GLN A 52 -8.51 15.78 -7.65
N ARG A 53 -9.04 14.59 -7.36
CA ARG A 53 -9.24 14.14 -5.97
C ARG A 53 -7.93 14.04 -5.19
N LEU A 54 -6.84 13.58 -5.81
CA LEU A 54 -5.56 13.46 -5.11
C LEU A 54 -4.97 14.83 -4.76
N ILE A 55 -5.06 15.81 -5.67
CA ILE A 55 -4.50 17.14 -5.42
C ILE A 55 -5.31 17.92 -4.38
N GLU A 56 -6.60 17.64 -4.19
CA GLU A 56 -7.44 18.24 -3.14
C GLU A 56 -6.90 17.94 -1.73
N HIS A 57 -6.27 16.77 -1.55
CA HIS A 57 -5.68 16.34 -0.29
C HIS A 57 -4.26 16.85 -0.03
N LEU A 58 -3.70 17.69 -0.91
CA LEU A 58 -2.40 18.30 -0.65
C LEU A 58 -2.46 19.25 0.56
N PRO A 59 -1.35 19.43 1.28
CA PRO A 59 -1.25 20.45 2.33
C PRO A 59 -1.71 21.83 1.84
N ALA A 60 -2.39 22.61 2.68
CA ALA A 60 -3.04 23.87 2.27
C ALA A 60 -2.06 24.93 1.73
N ASP A 61 -0.79 24.85 2.12
CA ASP A 61 0.32 25.69 1.68
C ASP A 61 0.92 25.27 0.32
N GLN A 62 0.52 24.11 -0.21
CA GLN A 62 1.03 23.58 -1.48
C GLN A 62 0.11 23.93 -2.66
N PRO A 63 0.69 24.23 -3.85
CA PRO A 63 -0.10 24.40 -5.07
C PRO A 63 -0.96 23.17 -5.37
N ARG A 64 -2.21 23.37 -5.81
CA ARG A 64 -3.12 22.29 -6.22
C ARG A 64 -2.80 21.83 -7.64
N ASN A 65 -1.68 21.16 -7.82
CA ASN A 65 -1.27 20.64 -9.12
C ASN A 65 -0.47 19.34 -9.02
N LYS A 66 -0.34 18.65 -10.16
CA LYS A 66 0.37 17.36 -10.28
C LYS A 66 1.84 17.45 -9.85
N HIS A 67 2.51 18.56 -10.14
CA HIS A 67 3.91 18.74 -9.78
C HIS A 67 4.11 18.79 -8.26
N ALA A 68 3.28 19.55 -7.54
CA ALA A 68 3.30 19.61 -6.08
C ALA A 68 2.96 18.25 -5.44
N LEU A 69 2.05 17.47 -6.03
CA LEU A 69 1.77 16.11 -5.59
C LEU A 69 2.99 15.20 -5.72
N ILE A 70 3.67 15.23 -6.88
CA ILE A 70 4.88 14.47 -7.13
C ILE A 70 5.98 14.85 -6.12
N GLU A 71 6.19 16.14 -5.85
CA GLU A 71 7.19 16.59 -4.89
C GLU A 71 6.83 16.19 -3.44
N CYS A 72 5.55 16.23 -3.06
CA CYS A 72 5.08 15.75 -1.76
C CYS A 72 5.38 14.25 -1.56
N LEU A 73 5.15 13.44 -2.60
CA LEU A 73 5.44 12.01 -2.60
C LEU A 73 6.94 11.70 -2.61
N ARG A 74 7.74 12.56 -3.27
CA ARG A 74 9.21 12.45 -3.26
C ARG A 74 9.80 12.84 -1.91
N GLY A 75 9.19 13.79 -1.22
CA GLY A 75 9.64 14.31 0.07
C GLY A 75 9.59 13.30 1.21
N PRO A 76 10.14 13.67 2.38
CA PRO A 76 10.15 12.81 3.56
C PRO A 76 8.75 12.60 4.17
N TYR A 77 7.81 13.51 3.87
CA TYR A 77 6.46 13.51 4.45
C TYR A 77 5.70 12.22 4.16
N TYR A 78 5.74 11.74 2.92
CA TYR A 78 5.07 10.50 2.56
C TYR A 78 5.59 9.32 3.40
N TYR A 79 6.92 9.16 3.46
CA TYR A 79 7.55 8.07 4.22
C TYR A 79 7.20 8.15 5.71
N GLN A 80 7.29 9.33 6.30
CA GLN A 80 6.94 9.55 7.72
C GLN A 80 5.47 9.27 8.01
N ALA A 81 4.57 9.68 7.11
CA ALA A 81 3.14 9.42 7.26
C ALA A 81 2.83 7.91 7.17
N THR A 82 3.40 7.22 6.18
CA THR A 82 3.20 5.77 6.02
C THR A 82 3.80 4.96 7.16
N ASP A 83 4.97 5.37 7.67
CA ASP A 83 5.63 4.72 8.79
C ASP A 83 4.84 4.93 10.10
N ASN A 84 4.40 6.16 10.35
CA ASN A 84 3.59 6.46 11.53
C ASN A 84 2.26 5.72 11.53
N LEU A 85 1.57 5.68 10.38
CA LEU A 85 0.33 4.91 10.25
C LEU A 85 0.58 3.41 10.45
N SER A 86 1.66 2.86 9.90
CA SER A 86 2.02 1.45 10.10
C SER A 86 2.25 1.14 11.58
N ARG A 87 2.91 2.05 12.32
CA ARG A 87 3.12 1.90 13.76
C ARG A 87 1.80 1.96 14.55
N ILE A 88 0.91 2.89 14.23
CA ILE A 88 -0.41 3.01 14.88
C ILE A 88 -1.20 1.72 14.73
N LEU A 89 -1.17 1.10 13.54
CA LEU A 89 -1.83 -0.18 13.28
C LEU A 89 -1.25 -1.35 14.09
N LEU A 90 -0.06 -1.19 14.70
CA LEU A 90 0.52 -2.19 15.59
C LEU A 90 0.20 -1.95 17.07
N GLU A 91 -0.51 -0.87 17.41
CA GLU A 91 -0.88 -0.54 18.80
C GLU A 91 -2.03 -1.41 19.32
N GLY A 92 -2.80 -2.03 18.42
CA GLY A 92 -3.84 -3.02 18.73
C GLY A 92 -5.20 -2.71 18.12
N VAL A 93 -6.17 -3.60 18.38
CA VAL A 93 -7.52 -3.59 17.77
C VAL A 93 -8.24 -2.23 17.86
N GLU A 94 -8.12 -1.52 18.99
CA GLU A 94 -8.79 -0.22 19.16
C GLU A 94 -8.26 0.83 18.18
N ALA A 95 -6.95 0.85 17.94
CA ALA A 95 -6.32 1.74 16.97
C ALA A 95 -6.75 1.37 15.54
N ASP A 96 -6.76 0.08 15.21
CA ASP A 96 -7.19 -0.39 13.89
C ASP A 96 -8.66 -0.05 13.60
N LEU A 97 -9.55 -0.18 14.59
CA LEU A 97 -10.95 0.23 14.49
C LEU A 97 -11.10 1.74 14.29
N ALA A 98 -10.36 2.55 15.06
CA ALA A 98 -10.36 4.00 14.93
C ALA A 98 -9.90 4.45 13.54
N VAL A 99 -8.82 3.84 13.04
CA VAL A 99 -8.31 4.09 11.68
C VAL A 99 -9.34 3.68 10.63
N SER A 100 -9.90 2.47 10.72
CA SER A 100 -10.89 1.98 9.74
C SER A 100 -12.11 2.89 9.66
N ASN A 101 -12.64 3.30 10.82
CA ASN A 101 -13.75 4.24 10.90
C ASN A 101 -13.38 5.63 10.36
N GLY A 102 -12.18 6.13 10.63
CA GLY A 102 -11.70 7.41 10.14
C GLY A 102 -11.58 7.48 8.61
N PHE A 103 -11.24 6.36 7.96
CA PHE A 103 -11.21 6.23 6.51
C PHE A 103 -12.56 5.78 5.90
N GLY A 104 -13.57 5.49 6.73
CA GLY A 104 -14.91 5.12 6.27
C GLY A 104 -14.99 3.74 5.62
N PHE A 105 -14.14 2.79 6.01
CA PHE A 105 -14.21 1.41 5.54
C PHE A 105 -14.42 0.40 6.68
N GLU A 106 -14.95 -0.77 6.33
CA GLU A 106 -15.20 -1.85 7.29
C GLU A 106 -13.89 -2.46 7.81
N PHE A 107 -13.78 -2.58 9.14
CA PHE A 107 -12.66 -3.25 9.79
C PHE A 107 -12.49 -4.68 9.27
N SER A 108 -11.29 -5.01 8.81
CA SER A 108 -10.99 -6.24 8.05
C SER A 108 -9.87 -7.08 8.68
N GLY A 109 -9.69 -6.95 10.00
CA GLY A 109 -8.64 -7.59 10.79
C GLY A 109 -7.60 -6.61 11.30
N GLU A 110 -6.67 -7.11 12.12
CA GLU A 110 -5.66 -6.31 12.80
C GLU A 110 -4.45 -5.99 11.94
N GLY A 111 -3.78 -4.88 12.28
CA GLY A 111 -2.51 -4.47 11.70
C GLY A 111 -2.60 -4.05 10.24
N VAL A 112 -1.41 -3.87 9.66
CA VAL A 112 -1.23 -3.39 8.29
C VAL A 112 -1.98 -4.24 7.25
N LEU A 113 -1.99 -5.56 7.43
CA LEU A 113 -2.68 -6.46 6.50
C LEU A 113 -4.20 -6.27 6.55
N GLY A 114 -4.78 -6.10 7.75
CA GLY A 114 -6.20 -5.81 7.93
C GLY A 114 -6.60 -4.48 7.30
N PHE A 115 -5.79 -3.45 7.53
CA PHE A 115 -5.94 -2.13 6.90
C PHE A 115 -5.97 -2.22 5.36
N ILE A 116 -4.98 -2.90 4.75
CA ILE A 116 -4.91 -3.04 3.28
C ILE A 116 -6.14 -3.78 2.72
N LYS A 117 -6.63 -4.80 3.42
CA LYS A 117 -7.84 -5.53 3.01
C LYS A 117 -9.07 -4.61 3.02
N GLY A 118 -9.27 -3.85 4.09
CA GLY A 118 -10.38 -2.91 4.22
C GLY A 118 -10.33 -1.81 3.16
N ALA A 119 -9.17 -1.17 3.00
CA ALA A 119 -8.95 -0.14 2.00
C ALA A 119 -9.17 -0.67 0.57
N ARG A 120 -8.75 -1.89 0.26
CA ARG A 120 -9.00 -2.52 -1.05
C ARG A 120 -10.48 -2.76 -1.30
N LYS A 121 -11.21 -3.28 -0.30
CA LYS A 121 -12.66 -3.51 -0.41
C LYS A 121 -13.39 -2.20 -0.68
N LYS A 122 -13.09 -1.16 0.09
CA LYS A 122 -13.65 0.17 -0.09
C LYS A 122 -13.33 0.76 -1.47
N GLY A 123 -12.08 0.67 -1.90
CA GLY A 123 -11.69 1.15 -3.24
C GLY A 123 -12.37 0.40 -4.39
N GLN A 124 -12.81 -0.85 -4.20
CA GLN A 124 -13.60 -1.59 -5.18
C GLN A 124 -15.06 -1.12 -5.20
N GLU A 125 -15.65 -0.87 -4.03
CA GLU A 125 -17.00 -0.29 -3.89
C GLU A 125 -17.05 1.08 -4.55
N ASP A 126 -16.14 1.98 -4.17
CA ASP A 126 -16.05 3.33 -4.71
C ASP A 126 -15.80 3.33 -6.22
N ARG A 127 -15.13 2.31 -6.78
CA ARG A 127 -14.94 2.21 -8.23
C ARG A 127 -16.24 1.85 -8.96
N ASN A 128 -17.05 0.98 -8.37
CA ASN A 128 -18.33 0.57 -8.95
C ASN A 128 -19.36 1.70 -8.87
N ASP A 129 -19.25 2.60 -7.90
CA ASP A 129 -20.08 3.81 -7.79
C ASP A 129 -19.69 4.92 -8.78
N LEU A 130 -18.59 4.74 -9.52
CA LEU A 130 -18.06 5.70 -10.51
C LEU A 130 -18.19 5.22 -11.97
N GLU A 131 -18.76 4.04 -12.19
CA GLU A 131 -19.21 3.53 -13.50
C GLU A 131 -20.70 3.84 -13.69
#